data_AF-A0A7G9YMI9-F1
#
_entry.id   AF-A0A7G9YMI9-F1
#
_cell.length_a   1.000
_cell.length_b   1.000
_cell.length_c   1.000
_cell.angle_alpha   90.00
_cell.angle_beta   90.00
_cell.angle_gamma   90.00
#
_symmetry.space_group_name_H-M   'P 1'
#
loop_
_entity.id
_entity.type
_entity.pdbx_description
1 polymer ?
#
loop_
_entity_poly.entity_id
_entity_poly.type
_entity_poly.pdbx_seq_one_letter_code
_entity_poly.pdbx_strand_id
1 'polypeptide(L)'
;MVNETIIFNASASYSPDGGNITSYEWDFGDGNIANRTEPVINHSYTLVGGYIVNLTVTDDEETRRSVSKTITIMLRGDLNHDGQITSADALIALAIAASGAHHPAADVSDDNRVTSLDALMIMQAAEGTISF
;
A
#
# COMPACT_ATOMS: atom_id res chain seq x y z
N MET A 1 -3.42 1.80 1.23
CA MET A 1 -3.57 2.52 2.51
C MET A 1 -3.48 1.53 3.67
N VAL A 2 -3.50 2.03 4.91
CA VAL A 2 -3.67 1.18 6.10
C VAL A 2 -4.91 0.30 5.94
N ASN A 3 -4.82 -0.96 6.38
CA ASN A 3 -5.86 -2.01 6.31
C ASN A 3 -6.38 -2.38 4.91
N GLU A 4 -5.86 -1.76 3.85
CA GLU A 4 -6.15 -2.19 2.49
C GLU A 4 -5.33 -3.42 2.12
N THR A 5 -5.94 -4.31 1.34
CA THR A 5 -5.26 -5.50 0.82
C THR A 5 -4.34 -5.11 -0.34
N ILE A 6 -3.06 -5.42 -0.20
CA ILE A 6 -2.06 -5.31 -1.27
C ILE A 6 -1.79 -6.70 -1.83
N ILE A 7 -1.86 -6.82 -3.15
CA ILE A 7 -1.53 -8.05 -3.86
C ILE A 7 -0.05 -7.98 -4.28
N PHE A 8 0.76 -8.86 -3.70
CA PHE A 8 2.14 -9.08 -4.08
C PHE A 8 2.20 -10.18 -5.11
N ASN A 9 2.89 -9.92 -6.23
CA ASN A 9 2.93 -10.83 -7.36
C ASN A 9 4.37 -11.04 -7.85
N ALA A 10 4.86 -12.26 -7.70
CA ALA A 10 6.17 -12.71 -8.15
C ALA A 10 6.09 -13.64 -9.38
N SER A 11 4.99 -13.66 -10.12
CA SER A 11 4.78 -14.58 -11.25
C SER A 11 5.76 -14.38 -12.41
N ALA A 12 6.43 -13.23 -12.45
CA ALA A 12 7.50 -12.91 -13.41
C ALA A 12 8.88 -13.45 -12.99
N SER A 13 9.00 -14.11 -11.83
CA SER A 13 10.25 -14.73 -11.38
C SER A 13 10.59 -15.94 -12.23
N TYR A 14 11.88 -16.17 -12.50
CA TYR A 14 12.36 -17.32 -13.27
C TYR A 14 13.75 -17.76 -12.79
N SER A 15 14.10 -19.03 -13.00
CA SER A 15 15.46 -19.53 -12.82
C SER A 15 16.25 -19.33 -14.12
N PRO A 16 17.41 -18.63 -14.11
CA PRO A 16 18.24 -18.45 -15.29
C PRO A 16 18.79 -19.76 -15.88
N ASP A 17 18.97 -20.77 -15.04
CA ASP A 17 19.55 -22.07 -15.40
C ASP A 17 18.48 -23.06 -15.89
N GLY A 18 17.21 -22.64 -15.95
CA GLY A 18 16.08 -23.42 -16.46
C GLY A 18 15.37 -24.28 -15.41
N GLY A 19 15.75 -24.17 -14.14
CA GLY A 19 15.09 -24.83 -13.01
C GLY A 19 13.69 -24.29 -12.70
N ASN A 20 12.98 -25.01 -11.85
CA ASN A 20 11.62 -24.66 -11.41
C ASN A 20 11.68 -23.97 -10.04
N ILE A 21 11.03 -22.81 -9.92
CA ILE A 21 10.88 -22.16 -8.61
C ILE A 21 10.00 -23.04 -7.72
N THR A 22 10.51 -23.40 -6.55
CA THR A 22 9.86 -24.28 -5.58
C THR A 22 9.26 -23.52 -4.40
N SER A 23 9.77 -22.32 -4.09
CA SER A 23 9.24 -21.51 -2.98
C SER A 23 9.45 -20.00 -3.14
N TYR A 24 8.55 -19.26 -2.51
CA TYR A 24 8.53 -17.81 -2.37
C TYR A 24 8.41 -17.45 -0.89
N GLU A 25 9.45 -16.83 -0.34
CA GLU A 25 9.48 -16.27 1.01
C GLU A 25 9.31 -14.76 0.93
N TRP A 26 8.27 -14.24 1.57
CA TRP A 26 7.96 -12.82 1.65
C TRP A 26 8.19 -12.33 3.07
N ASP A 27 9.14 -11.42 3.25
CA ASP A 27 9.26 -10.58 4.43
C ASP A 27 8.62 -9.22 4.11
N PHE A 28 7.54 -8.87 4.81
CA PHE A 28 6.80 -7.64 4.55
C PHE A 28 7.42 -6.42 5.25
N GLY A 29 8.45 -6.59 6.06
CA GLY A 29 9.12 -5.50 6.78
C GLY A 29 8.31 -4.94 7.95
N ASP A 30 7.16 -5.52 8.28
CA ASP A 30 6.31 -5.21 9.44
C ASP A 30 6.43 -6.25 10.56
N GLY A 31 7.37 -7.19 10.43
CA GLY A 31 7.56 -8.34 11.32
C GLY A 31 6.81 -9.60 10.88
N ASN A 32 5.95 -9.53 9.85
CA ASN A 32 5.33 -10.71 9.27
C ASN A 32 6.18 -11.28 8.14
N ILE A 33 6.41 -12.59 8.20
CA ILE A 33 7.10 -13.36 7.16
C ILE A 33 6.18 -14.50 6.71
N ALA A 34 6.06 -14.72 5.40
CA ALA A 34 5.21 -15.76 4.83
C ALA A 34 5.99 -16.60 3.80
N ASN A 35 5.83 -17.92 3.89
CA ASN A 35 6.37 -18.88 2.94
C ASN A 35 5.24 -19.50 2.11
N ARG A 36 5.40 -19.53 0.78
CA ARG A 36 4.41 -20.02 -0.19
C ARG A 36 5.04 -20.78 -1.34
N THR A 37 4.26 -21.67 -1.95
CA THR A 37 4.55 -22.30 -3.25
C THR A 37 3.99 -21.48 -4.40
N GLU A 38 2.94 -20.70 -4.17
CA GLU A 38 2.34 -19.81 -5.16
C GLU A 38 3.05 -18.46 -5.23
N PRO A 39 3.18 -17.87 -6.43
CA PRO A 39 3.87 -16.59 -6.62
C PRO A 39 3.06 -15.37 -6.15
N VAL A 40 1.78 -15.53 -5.80
CA VAL A 40 0.88 -14.43 -5.45
C VAL A 40 0.45 -14.56 -3.98
N ILE A 41 0.55 -13.47 -3.23
CA ILE A 41 0.10 -13.39 -1.84
C ILE A 41 -0.54 -12.04 -1.56
N ASN A 42 -1.54 -12.05 -0.67
CA ASN A 42 -2.19 -10.85 -0.17
C ASN A 42 -1.63 -10.51 1.21
N HIS A 43 -1.39 -9.22 1.46
CA HIS A 43 -0.98 -8.71 2.77
C HIS A 43 -1.56 -7.32 3.00
N SER A 44 -1.77 -6.94 4.25
CA SER A 44 -2.23 -5.61 4.65
C SER A 44 -1.42 -5.09 5.83
N TYR A 45 -1.25 -3.78 5.91
CA TYR A 45 -0.48 -3.11 6.95
C TYR A 45 -1.41 -2.34 7.87
N THR A 46 -1.22 -2.47 9.18
CA THR A 46 -2.09 -1.83 10.19
C THR A 46 -1.60 -0.45 10.62
N LEU A 47 -0.36 -0.09 10.28
CA LEU A 47 0.26 1.18 10.64
C LEU A 47 0.76 1.90 9.40
N VAL A 48 0.85 3.23 9.50
CA VAL A 48 1.54 4.05 8.50
C VAL A 48 3.05 3.85 8.58
N GLY A 49 3.71 4.00 7.45
CA GLY A 49 5.17 3.93 7.40
C GLY A 49 5.72 3.48 6.07
N GLY A 50 7.05 3.56 5.97
CA GLY A 50 7.81 2.94 4.89
C GLY A 50 8.18 1.51 5.27
N TYR A 51 7.79 0.54 4.45
CA TYR A 51 8.10 -0.87 4.63
C TYR A 51 9.02 -1.34 3.51
N ILE A 52 10.10 -2.05 3.88
CA ILE A 52 10.99 -2.70 2.92
C ILE A 52 10.50 -4.14 2.78
N VAL A 53 9.81 -4.43 1.69
CA VAL A 53 9.34 -5.78 1.38
C VAL A 53 10.48 -6.52 0.69
N ASN A 54 10.87 -7.67 1.23
CA ASN A 54 11.90 -8.54 0.66
C ASN A 54 11.28 -9.87 0.22
N LEU A 55 11.40 -10.16 -1.07
CA LEU A 55 11.06 -11.46 -1.64
C LEU A 55 12.34 -12.28 -1.77
N THR A 56 12.34 -13.52 -1.28
CA THR A 56 13.35 -14.53 -1.60
C THR A 56 12.69 -15.69 -2.34
N VAL A 57 13.18 -16.02 -3.53
CA VAL A 57 12.76 -17.18 -4.31
C VAL A 57 13.81 -18.28 -4.20
N THR A 58 13.35 -19.54 -4.11
CA THR A 58 14.22 -20.73 -4.15
C THR A 58 13.79 -21.62 -5.31
N ASP A 59 14.74 -22.13 -6.09
CA ASP A 59 14.47 -23.15 -7.12
C ASP A 59 14.72 -24.58 -6.62
N ASP A 60 14.57 -25.55 -7.51
CA ASP A 60 14.73 -26.99 -7.25
C ASP A 60 16.19 -27.43 -7.12
N GLU A 61 17.13 -26.55 -7.43
CA GLU A 61 18.57 -26.73 -7.16
C GLU A 61 19.00 -26.07 -5.84
N GLU A 62 18.03 -25.65 -5.01
CA GLU A 62 18.23 -24.94 -3.74
C GLU A 62 18.92 -23.57 -3.91
N THR A 63 18.91 -23.00 -5.12
CA THR A 63 19.47 -21.67 -5.39
C THR A 63 18.49 -20.61 -4.91
N ARG A 64 18.96 -19.72 -4.03
CA ARG A 64 18.16 -18.62 -3.47
C ARG A 64 18.54 -17.28 -4.09
N ARG A 65 17.54 -16.48 -4.48
CA ARG A 65 17.73 -15.08 -4.88
C ARG A 65 16.69 -14.18 -4.22
N SER A 66 17.11 -12.96 -3.90
CA SER A 66 16.24 -11.99 -3.26
C SER A 66 16.14 -10.68 -4.03
N VAL A 67 14.99 -10.02 -3.90
CA VAL A 67 14.74 -8.67 -4.37
C VAL A 67 13.96 -7.91 -3.31
N SER A 68 14.30 -6.65 -3.10
CA SER A 68 13.62 -5.80 -2.14
C SER A 68 12.96 -4.61 -2.82
N LYS A 69 11.79 -4.20 -2.33
CA LYS A 69 11.06 -3.03 -2.78
C LYS A 69 10.49 -2.27 -1.58
N THR A 70 10.69 -0.96 -1.56
CA THR A 70 10.07 -0.10 -0.56
C THR A 70 8.64 0.24 -0.99
N ILE A 71 7.71 0.14 -0.06
CA ILE A 71 6.35 0.65 -0.18
C ILE A 71 6.08 1.65 0.95
N THR A 72 5.22 2.63 0.68
CA THR A 72 4.77 3.59 1.69
C THR A 72 3.29 3.38 1.94
N ILE A 73 2.94 3.16 3.21
CA ILE A 73 1.56 3.03 3.67
C ILE A 73 1.16 4.34 4.33
N MET A 74 0.06 4.90 3.86
CA MET A 74 -0.52 6.16 4.33
C MET A 74 -1.91 5.90 4.91
N LEU A 75 -2.40 6.84 5.73
CA LEU A 75 -3.79 6.90 6.12
C LEU A 75 -4.60 7.51 4.97
N ARG A 76 -5.77 6.96 4.71
CA ARG A 76 -6.73 7.55 3.78
C ARG A 76 -7.22 8.88 4.37
N GLY A 77 -7.17 9.95 3.58
CA GLY A 77 -7.51 11.30 4.00
C GLY A 77 -6.38 12.08 4.70
N ASP A 78 -5.25 11.46 5.06
CA ASP A 78 -4.08 12.15 5.61
C ASP A 78 -3.20 12.62 4.44
N LEU A 79 -3.23 13.92 4.17
CA LEU A 79 -2.61 14.53 2.99
C LEU A 79 -1.35 15.33 3.32
N ASN A 80 -1.13 15.62 4.61
CA ASN A 80 0.12 16.21 5.09
C ASN A 80 1.11 15.15 5.64
N HIS A 81 0.67 13.88 5.75
CA HIS A 81 1.43 12.72 6.24
C HIS A 81 1.90 12.87 7.70
N ASP A 82 1.13 13.53 8.55
CA ASP A 82 1.42 13.66 9.98
C ASP A 82 0.82 12.54 10.85
N GLY A 83 0.07 11.63 10.22
CA GLY A 83 -0.58 10.50 10.88
C GLY A 83 -1.93 10.84 11.52
N GLN A 84 -2.47 12.04 11.31
CA GLN A 84 -3.77 12.47 11.81
C GLN A 84 -4.64 13.02 10.68
N ILE A 85 -5.95 12.81 10.80
CA ILE A 85 -6.93 13.41 9.88
C ILE A 85 -7.40 14.72 10.51
N THR A 86 -7.07 15.85 9.88
CA THR A 86 -7.36 17.18 10.41
C THR A 86 -8.01 18.09 9.38
N SER A 87 -8.42 19.29 9.81
CA SER A 87 -8.90 20.32 8.88
C SER A 87 -7.82 20.82 7.91
N ALA A 88 -6.54 20.61 8.21
CA ALA A 88 -5.45 20.91 7.28
C ALA A 88 -5.49 19.97 6.06
N ASP A 89 -5.82 18.70 6.27
CA ASP A 89 -5.96 17.72 5.20
C ASP A 89 -7.15 18.05 4.29
N ALA A 90 -8.29 18.44 4.89
CA ALA A 90 -9.45 18.90 4.13
C ALA A 90 -9.11 20.09 3.22
N LEU A 91 -8.29 21.03 3.71
CA LEU A 91 -7.83 22.17 2.91
C LEU A 91 -6.95 21.74 1.74
N ILE A 92 -6.04 20.77 1.96
CA ILE A 92 -5.20 20.21 0.90
C ILE A 92 -6.07 19.47 -0.13
N ALA A 93 -7.04 18.67 0.30
CA ALA A 93 -7.98 17.98 -0.59
C ALA A 93 -8.78 18.97 -1.45
N LEU A 94 -9.21 20.09 -0.87
CA LEU A 94 -9.90 21.15 -1.59
C LEU A 94 -9.00 21.81 -2.65
N ALA A 95 -7.72 22.01 -2.34
CA ALA A 95 -6.74 22.53 -3.30
C ALA A 95 -6.48 21.53 -4.44
N ILE A 96 -6.40 20.22 -4.13
CA ILE A 96 -6.27 19.15 -5.13
C ILE A 96 -7.50 19.15 -6.04
N ALA A 97 -8.71 19.20 -5.47
CA ALA A 97 -9.96 19.27 -6.21
C ALA A 97 -10.02 20.48 -7.16
N ALA A 98 -9.61 21.66 -6.69
CA ALA A 98 -9.57 22.87 -7.51
C ALA A 98 -8.56 22.78 -8.67
N SER A 99 -7.47 22.03 -8.49
CA SER A 99 -6.48 21.80 -9.55
C SER A 99 -6.93 20.76 -10.59
N GLY A 100 -7.95 19.95 -10.28
CA GLY A 100 -8.37 18.82 -11.09
C GLY A 100 -7.38 17.64 -11.07
N ALA A 101 -6.37 17.69 -10.21
CA ALA A 101 -5.44 16.58 -10.02
C ALA A 101 -6.11 15.42 -9.28
N HIS A 102 -5.67 14.21 -9.58
CA HIS A 102 -6.04 13.02 -8.84
C HIS A 102 -5.00 12.72 -7.76
N HIS A 103 -5.45 12.33 -6.57
CA HIS A 103 -4.58 11.88 -5.48
C HIS A 103 -5.27 10.74 -4.71
N PRO A 104 -4.67 9.53 -4.65
CA PRO A 104 -5.33 8.37 -4.05
C PRO A 104 -5.75 8.53 -2.59
N ALA A 105 -4.97 9.24 -1.78
CA ALA A 105 -5.37 9.50 -0.38
C ALA A 105 -6.42 10.61 -0.25
N ALA A 106 -6.62 11.42 -1.30
CA ALA A 106 -7.59 12.51 -1.29
C ALA A 106 -8.94 12.08 -1.84
N ASP A 107 -9.00 11.04 -2.70
CA ASP A 107 -10.24 10.41 -3.13
C ASP A 107 -10.75 9.48 -2.02
N VAL A 108 -11.40 10.05 -1.01
CA VAL A 108 -11.94 9.29 0.12
C VAL A 108 -13.32 8.71 -0.16
N SER A 109 -13.94 9.08 -1.30
CA SER A 109 -15.23 8.55 -1.75
C SER A 109 -15.09 7.35 -2.69
N ASP A 110 -13.88 7.01 -3.14
CA ASP A 110 -13.55 5.92 -4.07
C ASP A 110 -14.27 6.04 -5.42
N ASP A 111 -14.49 7.27 -5.90
CA ASP A 111 -15.16 7.54 -7.18
C ASP A 111 -14.19 7.85 -8.34
N ASN A 112 -12.87 7.73 -8.09
CA ASN A 112 -11.76 8.10 -8.96
C ASN A 112 -11.69 9.59 -9.30
N ARG A 113 -12.31 10.46 -8.49
CA ARG A 113 -12.23 11.92 -8.63
C ARG A 113 -11.92 12.52 -7.27
N VAL A 114 -11.20 13.65 -7.28
CA VAL A 114 -11.02 14.46 -6.09
C VAL A 114 -11.87 15.72 -6.27
N THR A 115 -12.87 15.88 -5.43
CA THR A 115 -13.84 16.96 -5.48
C THR A 115 -13.98 17.64 -4.12
N SER A 116 -14.81 18.69 -4.06
CA SER A 116 -15.17 19.30 -2.77
C SER A 116 -15.92 18.33 -1.85
N LEU A 117 -16.51 17.24 -2.39
CA LEU A 117 -17.15 16.21 -1.59
C LEU A 117 -16.10 15.46 -0.74
N ASP A 118 -14.97 15.11 -1.33
CA ASP A 118 -13.88 14.44 -0.64
C ASP A 118 -13.27 15.32 0.44
N ALA A 119 -13.08 16.61 0.15
CA ALA A 119 -12.62 17.58 1.14
C ALA A 119 -13.61 17.70 2.32
N LEU A 120 -14.92 17.69 2.06
CA LEU A 120 -15.94 17.69 3.10
C LEU A 120 -15.91 16.41 3.94
N MET A 121 -15.76 15.25 3.30
CA MET A 121 -15.64 13.96 3.99
C MET A 121 -14.40 13.93 4.89
N ILE A 122 -13.25 14.44 4.44
CA ILE A 122 -12.04 14.57 5.26
C ILE A 122 -12.28 15.49 6.46
N MET A 123 -12.97 16.62 6.28
CA MET A 123 -13.31 17.51 7.39
C MET A 123 -14.25 16.84 8.41
N GLN A 124 -15.24 16.09 7.93
CA GLN A 124 -16.15 15.31 8.79
C GLN A 124 -15.41 14.21 9.57
N ALA A 125 -14.44 13.54 8.94
CA ALA A 125 -13.59 12.57 9.60
C ALA A 125 -12.68 13.21 10.66
N ALA A 126 -12.14 14.39 10.38
CA ALA A 126 -11.35 15.18 11.33
C ALA A 126 -12.16 15.58 12.58
N GLU A 127 -13.46 15.81 12.42
CA GLU A 127 -14.39 16.07 13.53
C GLU A 127 -14.85 14.78 14.26
N GLY A 128 -14.43 13.60 13.79
CA GLY A 128 -14.83 12.31 14.33
C GLY A 128 -16.29 11.94 14.02
N THR A 129 -16.92 12.61 13.06
CA THR A 129 -18.32 12.35 12.67
C THR A 129 -18.46 11.15 11.73
N ILE A 130 -17.41 10.86 10.95
CA ILE A 130 -17.31 9.67 10.09
C ILE A 130 -15.91 9.04 10.20
N SER A 131 -15.76 7.84 9.67
CA SER A 131 -14.48 7.16 9.46
C SER A 131 -14.46 6.55 8.06
N PHE A 132 -13.27 6.41 7.49
CA PHE A 132 -13.03 5.73 6.22
C PHE A 132 -12.71 4.25 6.43
#